data_AF-A0A3C0Q8J3-F1
#
_entry.id   AF-A0A3C0Q8J3-F1
#
_cell.length_a   1.000
_cell.length_b   1.000
_cell.length_c   1.000
_cell.angle_alpha   90.00
_cell.angle_beta   90.00
_cell.angle_gamma   90.00
#
_symmetry.space_group_name_H-M   'P 1'
#
loop_
_entity.id
_entity.type
_entity.pdbx_description
1 polymer ?
#
loop_
_entity_poly.entity_id
_entity_poly.type
_entity_poly.pdbx_seq_one_letter_code
_entity_poly.pdbx_strand_id
1 'polypeptide(L)'
;MNPKIILATTLLTSSLLASMAPQARTLIQNKGSDTLVNVAQAWAETYPEVNPEVAVAVSGGGSGTGIASMINGTVDIANASRKMKDKEMDLAKKNGQTPVEHVVGYDALAVFIHKDNPITSMSLAQLKDIYGRDPKVTKWSDMGITVPGCKDKIVVVSRQNNSGTYVYFKETVLGKKGKYRQGTLDMHGSKDVVDLVEKTPCAIGYSGLAYATDHLKTICIATDGADACVTPSVATASDRSYPIARPLFMYTNGEPQGEIKNYMDWIKSDAGQCILLKKGYAPARAVKCD
;
A
#
# COMPACT_ATOMS: atom_id res chain seq x y z
N MET A 1 81.77 -2.93 47.80
CA MET A 1 80.59 -2.03 47.80
C MET A 1 79.48 -2.71 47.02
N ASN A 2 78.34 -2.93 47.67
CA ASN A 2 77.11 -3.43 47.02
C ASN A 2 76.39 -2.24 46.35
N PRO A 3 75.79 -2.43 45.16
CA PRO A 3 74.32 -2.37 45.09
C PRO A 3 73.76 -3.49 44.18
N LYS A 4 72.77 -4.30 44.53
CA LYS A 4 71.32 -4.07 44.78
C LYS A 4 70.49 -3.71 43.53
N ILE A 5 69.47 -4.58 43.27
CA ILE A 5 68.16 -4.37 42.60
C ILE A 5 68.26 -4.35 41.04
N ILE A 6 67.37 -4.89 40.19
CA ILE A 6 65.91 -5.06 40.20
C ILE A 6 65.50 -6.27 39.34
N LEU A 7 64.70 -7.18 39.91
CA LEU A 7 63.97 -8.22 39.18
C LEU A 7 62.71 -7.58 38.60
N ALA A 8 62.61 -7.47 37.28
CA ALA A 8 61.46 -6.89 36.59
C ALA A 8 60.35 -7.93 36.48
N THR A 9 59.28 -7.76 37.26
CA THR A 9 58.05 -8.56 37.16
C THR A 9 57.16 -7.95 36.09
N THR A 10 57.11 -8.57 34.91
CA THR A 10 56.23 -8.15 33.82
C THR A 10 54.81 -8.64 34.10
N LEU A 11 53.92 -7.73 34.53
CA LEU A 11 52.48 -8.00 34.62
C LEU A 11 51.90 -8.06 33.20
N LEU A 12 51.46 -9.26 32.77
CA LEU A 12 50.59 -9.41 31.61
C LEU A 12 49.16 -8.98 32.00
N THR A 13 48.75 -7.77 31.63
CA THR A 13 47.34 -7.39 31.64
C THR A 13 46.64 -8.02 30.44
N SER A 14 45.95 -9.13 30.67
CA SER A 14 45.03 -9.71 29.69
C SER A 14 43.79 -8.83 29.57
N SER A 15 43.74 -7.99 28.53
CA SER A 15 42.53 -7.26 28.15
C SER A 15 41.55 -8.24 27.49
N LEU A 16 40.52 -8.65 28.23
CA LEU A 16 39.35 -9.33 27.65
C LEU A 16 38.63 -8.34 26.72
N LEU A 17 38.89 -8.44 25.42
CA LEU A 17 37.97 -7.95 24.40
C LEU A 17 36.78 -8.89 24.39
N ALA A 18 35.71 -8.53 25.10
CA ALA A 18 34.42 -9.18 24.94
C ALA A 18 33.94 -8.91 23.51
N SER A 19 34.08 -9.90 22.63
CA SER A 19 33.42 -9.87 21.33
C SER A 19 31.91 -9.91 21.57
N MET A 20 31.24 -8.75 21.48
CA MET A 20 29.79 -8.73 21.34
C MET A 20 29.47 -9.38 19.99
N ALA A 21 29.15 -10.67 20.00
CA ALA A 21 28.52 -11.30 18.87
C ALA A 21 27.22 -10.54 18.59
N PRO A 22 26.93 -10.15 17.33
CA PRO A 22 25.67 -9.49 17.01
C PRO A 22 24.52 -10.41 17.44
N GLN A 23 23.68 -9.92 18.36
CA GLN A 23 22.49 -10.63 18.81
C GLN A 23 21.61 -10.91 17.59
N ALA A 24 21.20 -12.17 17.42
CA ALA A 24 20.37 -12.58 16.29
C ALA A 24 19.03 -11.81 16.36
N ARG A 25 18.78 -10.96 15.36
CA ARG A 25 17.52 -10.22 15.28
C ARG A 25 16.37 -11.16 14.92
N THR A 26 15.25 -11.04 15.59
CA THR A 26 13.99 -11.63 15.13
C THR A 26 13.60 -10.96 13.82
N LEU A 27 13.36 -11.75 12.76
CA LEU A 27 13.02 -11.25 11.44
C LEU A 27 11.53 -11.49 11.16
N ILE A 28 10.77 -10.41 10.98
CA ILE A 28 9.36 -10.46 10.55
C ILE A 28 9.31 -10.30 9.03
N GLN A 29 8.71 -11.25 8.33
CA GLN A 29 8.46 -11.22 6.89
C GLN A 29 7.09 -10.61 6.60
N ASN A 30 7.09 -9.46 5.91
CA ASN A 30 5.89 -8.74 5.52
C ASN A 30 5.81 -8.62 3.98
N LYS A 31 4.73 -9.08 3.38
CA LYS A 31 4.58 -9.09 1.91
C LYS A 31 3.18 -8.70 1.43
N GLY A 32 3.09 -8.05 0.29
CA GLY A 32 1.86 -8.05 -0.51
C GLY A 32 1.55 -6.73 -1.18
N SER A 33 0.45 -6.10 -0.74
CA SER A 33 -0.13 -4.93 -1.39
C SER A 33 0.87 -3.81 -1.68
N ASP A 34 1.05 -3.47 -2.97
CA ASP A 34 1.79 -2.28 -3.38
C ASP A 34 1.08 -0.99 -3.00
N THR A 35 -0.16 -1.03 -2.48
CA THR A 35 -0.76 0.15 -1.87
C THR A 35 -0.18 0.41 -0.49
N LEU A 36 0.27 -0.62 0.24
CA LEU A 36 0.81 -0.49 1.60
C LEU A 36 2.33 -0.52 1.65
N VAL A 37 3.01 -0.90 0.57
CA VAL A 37 4.46 -1.21 0.61
C VAL A 37 5.30 -0.04 1.11
N ASN A 38 5.03 1.20 0.68
CA ASN A 38 5.81 2.37 1.11
C ASN A 38 5.62 2.71 2.60
N VAL A 39 4.39 2.58 3.13
CA VAL A 39 4.14 2.82 4.56
C VAL A 39 4.64 1.65 5.41
N ALA A 40 4.53 0.42 4.92
CA ALA A 40 5.09 -0.75 5.58
C ALA A 40 6.62 -0.68 5.67
N GLN A 41 7.30 -0.20 4.63
CA GLN A 41 8.74 0.09 4.67
C GLN A 41 9.07 1.16 5.70
N ALA A 42 8.32 2.26 5.76
CA ALA A 42 8.56 3.30 6.76
C ALA A 42 8.34 2.81 8.21
N TRP A 43 7.32 1.97 8.44
CA TRP A 43 7.15 1.28 9.72
C TRP A 43 8.34 0.39 10.04
N ALA A 44 8.79 -0.42 9.07
CA ALA A 44 9.94 -1.30 9.23
C ALA A 44 11.25 -0.55 9.51
N GLU A 45 11.45 0.61 8.89
CA GLU A 45 12.62 1.47 9.08
C GLU A 45 12.61 2.16 10.46
N THR A 46 11.43 2.50 10.98
CA THR A 46 11.30 3.21 12.26
C THR A 46 11.24 2.26 13.47
N TYR A 47 10.70 1.04 13.30
CA TYR A 47 10.52 0.11 14.42
C TYR A 47 11.79 -0.26 15.21
N PRO A 48 13.00 -0.29 14.62
CA PRO A 48 14.23 -0.49 15.40
C PRO A 48 14.48 0.53 16.52
N GLU A 49 13.87 1.72 16.45
CA GLU A 49 13.90 2.70 17.55
C GLU A 49 13.05 2.27 18.75
N VAL A 50 12.08 1.37 18.52
CA VAL A 50 11.18 0.80 19.54
C VAL A 50 11.74 -0.52 20.05
N ASN A 51 12.15 -1.40 19.14
CA ASN A 51 12.79 -2.67 19.48
C ASN A 51 13.95 -2.96 18.51
N PRO A 52 15.22 -2.71 18.90
CA PRO A 52 16.39 -2.91 18.05
C PRO A 52 16.72 -4.40 17.78
N GLU A 53 16.08 -5.33 18.50
CA GLU A 53 16.22 -6.77 18.30
C GLU A 53 15.31 -7.30 17.19
N VAL A 54 14.41 -6.47 16.65
CA VAL A 54 13.50 -6.86 15.56
C VAL A 54 13.87 -6.16 14.26
N ALA A 55 13.94 -6.94 13.19
CA ALA A 55 13.99 -6.43 11.83
C ALA A 55 12.74 -6.85 11.07
N VAL A 56 12.23 -5.99 10.18
CA VAL A 56 11.07 -6.29 9.36
C VAL A 56 11.46 -6.21 7.88
N ALA A 57 11.36 -7.33 7.17
CA ALA A 57 11.60 -7.40 5.73
C ALA A 57 10.28 -7.16 4.99
N VAL A 58 10.20 -6.08 4.21
CA VAL A 58 8.98 -5.69 3.50
C VAL A 58 9.15 -5.89 1.99
N SER A 59 8.18 -6.56 1.36
CA SER A 59 8.14 -6.74 -0.09
C SER A 59 6.75 -6.51 -0.68
N GLY A 60 6.72 -6.00 -1.91
CA GLY A 60 5.48 -5.78 -2.66
C GLY A 60 5.03 -7.01 -3.46
N GLY A 61 4.36 -6.76 -4.58
CA GLY A 61 3.91 -7.78 -5.54
C GLY A 61 2.40 -8.00 -5.54
N GLY A 62 1.63 -7.17 -4.84
CA GLY A 62 0.16 -7.20 -4.83
C GLY A 62 -0.45 -8.03 -3.70
N SER A 63 -1.70 -7.69 -3.34
CA SER A 63 -2.41 -8.32 -2.20
C SER A 63 -2.58 -9.82 -2.38
N GLY A 64 -2.86 -10.30 -3.61
CA GLY A 64 -2.97 -11.72 -3.90
C GLY A 64 -1.67 -12.48 -3.62
N THR A 65 -0.52 -11.87 -3.93
CA THR A 65 0.80 -12.46 -3.68
C THR A 65 1.10 -12.57 -2.19
N GLY A 66 0.83 -11.52 -1.40
CA GLY A 66 1.00 -11.57 0.05
C GLY A 66 0.09 -12.61 0.71
N ILE A 67 -1.19 -12.61 0.33
CA ILE A 67 -2.18 -13.58 0.83
C ILE A 67 -1.77 -15.01 0.48
N ALA A 68 -1.35 -15.28 -0.75
CA ALA A 68 -0.88 -16.61 -1.15
C ALA A 68 0.37 -17.03 -0.38
N SER A 69 1.32 -16.12 -0.17
CA SER A 69 2.51 -16.38 0.64
C SER A 69 2.17 -16.74 2.09
N MET A 70 1.19 -16.07 2.70
CA MET A 70 0.73 -16.37 4.06
C MET A 70 -0.01 -17.72 4.11
N ILE A 71 -0.88 -18.01 3.14
CA ILE A 71 -1.57 -19.31 2.99
C ILE A 71 -0.56 -20.47 2.89
N ASN A 72 0.60 -20.22 2.30
CA ASN A 72 1.68 -21.19 2.17
C ASN A 72 2.65 -21.18 3.36
N GLY A 73 2.43 -20.36 4.39
CA GLY A 73 3.29 -20.28 5.58
C GLY A 73 4.67 -19.67 5.31
N THR A 74 4.81 -18.82 4.29
CA THR A 74 6.11 -18.26 3.87
C THR A 74 6.35 -16.81 4.31
N VAL A 75 5.35 -16.17 4.92
CA VAL A 75 5.44 -14.82 5.47
C VAL A 75 4.60 -14.73 6.75
N ASP A 76 4.98 -13.82 7.64
CA ASP A 76 4.31 -13.59 8.92
C ASP A 76 3.11 -12.64 8.76
N ILE A 77 3.24 -11.64 7.89
CA ILE A 77 2.24 -10.61 7.65
C ILE A 77 1.97 -10.48 6.15
N ALA A 78 0.69 -10.51 5.77
CA ALA A 78 0.23 -10.22 4.42
C ALA A 78 -0.46 -8.84 4.33
N ASN A 79 0.15 -7.91 3.61
CA ASN A 79 -0.45 -6.62 3.27
C ASN A 79 -1.54 -6.78 2.20
N ALA A 80 -2.70 -6.19 2.41
CA ALA A 80 -3.81 -6.26 1.45
C ALA A 80 -4.60 -4.94 1.36
N SER A 81 -5.07 -4.61 0.15
CA SER A 81 -5.92 -3.44 -0.12
C SER A 81 -7.33 -3.85 -0.59
N ARG A 82 -7.72 -5.06 -0.20
CA ARG A 82 -9.02 -5.71 -0.34
C ARG A 82 -9.13 -6.76 0.76
N LYS A 83 -10.34 -7.22 1.05
CA LYS A 83 -10.51 -8.39 1.91
C LYS A 83 -9.99 -9.66 1.24
N MET A 84 -9.58 -10.65 2.04
CA MET A 84 -9.43 -12.02 1.56
C MET A 84 -10.76 -12.52 0.98
N LYS A 85 -10.69 -13.25 -0.13
CA LYS A 85 -11.87 -13.87 -0.76
C LYS A 85 -12.25 -15.14 -0.01
N ASP A 86 -13.51 -15.55 -0.08
CA ASP A 86 -13.98 -16.80 0.55
C ASP A 86 -13.13 -18.01 0.14
N LYS A 87 -12.80 -18.13 -1.15
CA LYS A 87 -11.93 -19.20 -1.67
C LYS A 87 -10.51 -19.17 -1.09
N GLU A 88 -9.99 -17.97 -0.78
CA GLU A 88 -8.68 -17.81 -0.16
C GLU A 88 -8.73 -18.18 1.32
N MET A 89 -9.81 -17.83 2.03
CA MET A 89 -10.06 -18.26 3.41
C MET A 89 -10.23 -19.79 3.51
N ASP A 90 -10.96 -20.40 2.57
CA ASP A 90 -11.13 -21.86 2.51
C ASP A 90 -9.81 -22.57 2.23
N LEU A 91 -8.99 -22.02 1.32
CA LEU A 91 -7.66 -22.55 1.03
C LEU A 91 -6.72 -22.42 2.24
N ALA A 92 -6.76 -21.27 2.94
CA ALA A 92 -6.00 -21.06 4.17
C ALA A 92 -6.31 -22.15 5.20
N LYS A 93 -7.61 -22.39 5.47
CA LYS A 93 -8.06 -23.45 6.40
C LYS A 93 -7.57 -24.84 5.98
N LYS A 94 -7.64 -25.17 4.68
CA LYS A 94 -7.13 -26.45 4.15
C LYS A 94 -5.62 -26.60 4.36
N ASN A 95 -4.88 -25.50 4.36
CA ASN A 95 -3.43 -25.46 4.61
C ASN A 95 -3.09 -25.26 6.10
N GLY A 96 -4.04 -25.42 7.01
CA GLY A 96 -3.82 -25.27 8.46
C GLY A 96 -3.58 -23.83 8.91
N GLN A 97 -3.87 -22.84 8.06
CA GLN A 97 -3.76 -21.42 8.38
C GLN A 97 -5.11 -20.87 8.84
N THR A 98 -5.09 -19.95 9.80
CA THR A 98 -6.27 -19.25 10.34
C THR A 98 -6.08 -17.73 10.19
N PRO A 99 -6.27 -17.16 9.00
CA PRO A 99 -6.00 -15.74 8.79
C PRO A 99 -6.84 -14.83 9.70
N VAL A 100 -6.19 -13.88 10.37
CA VAL A 100 -6.84 -12.82 11.16
C VAL A 100 -6.72 -11.49 10.44
N GLU A 101 -7.84 -10.79 10.29
CA GLU A 101 -7.93 -9.50 9.61
C GLU A 101 -7.62 -8.35 10.57
N HIS A 102 -6.66 -7.48 10.21
CA HIS A 102 -6.42 -6.23 10.93
C HIS A 102 -6.55 -5.04 9.98
N VAL A 103 -7.51 -4.16 10.24
CA VAL A 103 -7.57 -2.85 9.58
C VAL A 103 -6.49 -1.96 10.17
N VAL A 104 -5.58 -1.46 9.32
CA VAL A 104 -4.44 -0.63 9.74
C VAL A 104 -4.57 0.82 9.29
N GLY A 105 -5.53 1.11 8.41
CA GLY A 105 -5.86 2.45 7.95
C GLY A 105 -6.84 2.41 6.78
N TYR A 106 -7.01 3.54 6.11
CA TYR A 106 -7.86 3.73 4.95
C TYR A 106 -7.13 4.46 3.83
N ASP A 107 -7.59 4.25 2.62
CA ASP A 107 -7.04 4.84 1.39
C ASP A 107 -8.19 5.38 0.55
N ALA A 108 -8.04 6.60 0.05
CA ALA A 108 -8.86 7.08 -1.06
C ALA A 108 -8.23 6.57 -2.35
N LEU A 109 -8.91 5.66 -3.06
CA LEU A 109 -8.40 5.22 -4.35
C LEU A 109 -8.52 6.37 -5.36
N ALA A 110 -7.43 7.07 -5.60
CA ALA A 110 -7.41 8.23 -6.46
C ALA A 110 -7.48 7.81 -7.93
N VAL A 111 -8.23 8.57 -8.72
CA VAL A 111 -8.15 8.51 -10.18
C VAL A 111 -7.22 9.62 -10.64
N PHE A 112 -6.18 9.23 -11.34
CA PHE A 112 -5.13 10.10 -11.83
C PHE A 112 -5.26 10.29 -13.34
N ILE A 113 -5.04 11.52 -13.77
CA ILE A 113 -4.91 11.93 -15.16
C ILE A 113 -3.67 12.81 -15.29
N HIS A 114 -3.18 12.98 -16.51
CA HIS A 114 -2.07 13.89 -16.77
C HIS A 114 -2.42 15.33 -16.32
N LYS A 115 -1.44 16.07 -15.77
CA LYS A 115 -1.64 17.43 -15.22
C LYS A 115 -2.32 18.41 -16.18
N ASP A 116 -2.04 18.28 -17.48
CA ASP A 116 -2.56 19.17 -18.52
C ASP A 116 -3.99 18.82 -18.97
N ASN A 117 -4.54 17.68 -18.54
CA ASN A 117 -5.93 17.32 -18.84
C ASN A 117 -6.88 18.24 -18.05
N PRO A 118 -7.80 18.98 -18.68
CA PRO A 118 -8.60 20.00 -18.00
C PRO A 118 -9.74 19.45 -17.14
N ILE A 119 -10.09 18.16 -17.26
CA ILE A 119 -11.17 17.58 -16.46
C ILE A 119 -10.83 17.62 -14.96
N THR A 120 -11.84 17.92 -14.14
CA THR A 120 -11.70 18.04 -12.67
C THR A 120 -12.54 17.03 -11.91
N SER A 121 -13.56 16.45 -12.56
CA SER A 121 -14.52 15.53 -11.96
C SER A 121 -14.94 14.41 -12.91
N MET A 122 -15.24 13.23 -12.37
CA MET A 122 -15.95 12.17 -13.10
C MET A 122 -16.98 11.48 -12.20
N SER A 123 -18.02 10.91 -12.79
CA SER A 123 -18.92 9.97 -12.09
C SER A 123 -18.40 8.52 -12.15
N LEU A 124 -18.89 7.68 -11.25
CA LEU A 124 -18.64 6.24 -11.31
C LEU A 124 -19.13 5.63 -12.64
N ALA A 125 -20.29 6.08 -13.15
CA ALA A 125 -20.77 5.67 -14.48
C ALA A 125 -19.78 6.03 -15.61
N GLN A 126 -19.17 7.22 -15.59
CA GLN A 126 -18.17 7.60 -16.59
C GLN A 126 -16.91 6.74 -16.48
N LEU A 127 -16.43 6.48 -15.26
CA LEU A 127 -15.31 5.55 -15.05
C LEU A 127 -15.66 4.15 -15.58
N LYS A 128 -16.88 3.67 -15.36
CA LYS A 128 -17.35 2.39 -15.88
C LYS A 128 -17.40 2.38 -17.41
N ASP A 129 -17.85 3.47 -18.03
CA ASP A 129 -17.89 3.62 -19.49
C ASP A 129 -16.50 3.72 -20.12
N ILE A 130 -15.46 4.11 -19.37
CA ILE A 130 -14.05 4.10 -19.78
C ILE A 130 -13.40 2.72 -19.60
N TYR A 131 -13.59 2.09 -18.42
CA TYR A 131 -12.84 0.90 -17.98
C TYR A 131 -13.55 -0.43 -18.26
N GLY A 132 -14.86 -0.45 -18.48
CA GLY A 132 -15.67 -1.67 -18.61
C GLY A 132 -15.51 -2.40 -19.95
N ARG A 133 -15.82 -3.70 -19.99
CA ARG A 133 -15.63 -4.62 -21.13
C ARG A 133 -16.02 -4.04 -22.49
N ASP A 134 -17.14 -3.33 -22.54
CA ASP A 134 -17.72 -2.69 -23.72
C ASP A 134 -17.72 -1.17 -23.49
N PRO A 135 -16.56 -0.50 -23.67
CA PRO A 135 -16.42 0.90 -23.29
C PRO A 135 -17.25 1.79 -24.21
N LYS A 136 -18.00 2.72 -23.61
CA LYS A 136 -18.75 3.77 -24.34
C LYS A 136 -17.91 5.03 -24.56
N VAL A 137 -16.86 5.20 -23.75
CA VAL A 137 -15.93 6.33 -23.82
C VAL A 137 -14.55 5.78 -24.15
N THR A 138 -14.05 6.13 -25.33
CA THR A 138 -12.74 5.67 -25.83
C THR A 138 -11.80 6.81 -26.18
N LYS A 139 -12.34 8.02 -26.34
CA LYS A 139 -11.64 9.28 -26.60
C LYS A 139 -12.04 10.33 -25.57
N TRP A 140 -11.16 11.30 -25.32
CA TRP A 140 -11.48 12.44 -24.45
C TRP A 140 -12.58 13.32 -25.07
N SER A 141 -12.63 13.42 -26.39
CA SER A 141 -13.69 14.12 -27.14
C SER A 141 -15.08 13.51 -26.96
N ASP A 142 -15.20 12.21 -26.65
CA ASP A 142 -16.50 11.58 -26.30
C ASP A 142 -17.11 12.20 -25.03
N MET A 143 -16.28 12.84 -24.20
CA MET A 143 -16.67 13.59 -23.00
C MET A 143 -16.63 15.11 -23.20
N GLY A 144 -16.44 15.58 -24.43
CA GLY A 144 -16.27 17.00 -24.74
C GLY A 144 -14.94 17.60 -24.27
N ILE A 145 -13.94 16.77 -23.95
CA ILE A 145 -12.64 17.20 -23.42
C ILE A 145 -11.58 17.20 -24.51
N THR A 146 -10.81 18.28 -24.62
CA THR A 146 -9.58 18.33 -25.40
C THR A 146 -8.38 18.40 -24.46
N VAL A 147 -7.47 17.44 -24.58
CA VAL A 147 -6.27 17.37 -23.73
C VAL A 147 -5.03 17.82 -24.53
N PRO A 148 -4.31 18.88 -24.11
CA PRO A 148 -3.06 19.28 -24.73
C PRO A 148 -2.06 18.12 -24.82
N GLY A 149 -1.39 17.97 -25.97
CA GLY A 149 -0.42 16.91 -26.20
C GLY A 149 -1.01 15.50 -26.35
N CYS A 150 -2.34 15.34 -26.31
CA CYS A 150 -3.01 14.06 -26.51
C CYS A 150 -3.57 13.91 -27.93
N LYS A 151 -3.42 12.72 -28.53
CA LYS A 151 -4.05 12.34 -29.81
C LYS A 151 -5.49 11.81 -29.62
N ASP A 152 -6.22 12.41 -28.69
CA ASP A 152 -7.62 12.17 -28.31
C ASP A 152 -7.97 10.79 -27.72
N LYS A 153 -7.42 9.68 -28.24
CA LYS A 153 -7.69 8.32 -27.74
C LYS A 153 -7.18 8.15 -26.29
N ILE A 154 -8.05 7.70 -25.40
CA ILE A 154 -7.72 7.48 -23.99
C ILE A 154 -6.79 6.27 -23.83
N VAL A 155 -5.66 6.49 -23.18
CA VAL A 155 -4.76 5.43 -22.72
C VAL A 155 -5.23 5.00 -21.34
N VAL A 156 -5.85 3.82 -21.24
CA VAL A 156 -6.40 3.32 -19.97
C VAL A 156 -5.36 2.48 -19.27
N VAL A 157 -4.86 2.99 -18.15
CA VAL A 157 -3.87 2.35 -17.30
C VAL A 157 -4.59 1.65 -16.16
N SER A 158 -4.23 0.40 -15.90
CA SER A 158 -4.82 -0.45 -14.87
C SER A 158 -3.72 -1.18 -14.10
N ARG A 159 -4.11 -2.10 -13.23
CA ARG A 159 -3.23 -2.92 -12.41
C ARG A 159 -3.37 -4.40 -12.79
N GLN A 160 -2.34 -5.19 -12.51
CA GLN A 160 -2.40 -6.64 -12.69
C GLN A 160 -3.43 -7.32 -11.77
N ASN A 161 -3.90 -8.49 -12.17
CA ASN A 161 -5.01 -9.19 -11.50
C ASN A 161 -4.73 -9.64 -10.05
N ASN A 162 -3.46 -9.73 -9.67
CA ASN A 162 -2.99 -10.03 -8.32
C ASN A 162 -3.01 -8.79 -7.40
N SER A 163 -3.18 -7.59 -7.95
CA SER A 163 -3.33 -6.35 -7.19
C SER A 163 -4.67 -6.31 -6.46
N GLY A 164 -4.66 -5.95 -5.18
CA GLY A 164 -5.90 -5.66 -4.45
C GLY A 164 -6.62 -4.43 -4.99
N THR A 165 -5.88 -3.46 -5.53
CA THR A 165 -6.42 -2.27 -6.19
C THR A 165 -7.15 -2.61 -7.47
N TYR A 166 -6.61 -3.53 -8.28
CA TYR A 166 -7.33 -4.05 -9.44
C TYR A 166 -8.68 -4.66 -9.05
N VAL A 167 -8.68 -5.51 -8.02
CA VAL A 167 -9.90 -6.21 -7.58
C VAL A 167 -10.92 -5.21 -7.01
N TYR A 168 -10.47 -4.32 -6.14
CA TYR A 168 -11.33 -3.32 -5.50
C TYR A 168 -11.94 -2.36 -6.52
N PHE A 169 -11.13 -1.76 -7.41
CA PHE A 169 -11.65 -0.86 -8.45
C PHE A 169 -12.67 -1.55 -9.34
N LYS A 170 -12.40 -2.81 -9.74
CA LYS A 170 -13.33 -3.59 -10.55
C LYS A 170 -14.67 -3.78 -9.85
N GLU A 171 -14.65 -4.18 -8.59
CA GLU A 171 -15.88 -4.46 -7.83
C GLU A 171 -16.70 -3.20 -7.56
N THR A 172 -16.02 -2.08 -7.26
CA THR A 172 -16.66 -0.81 -6.92
C THR A 172 -17.16 -0.06 -8.17
N VAL A 173 -16.36 0.01 -9.24
CA VAL A 173 -16.67 0.80 -10.44
C VAL A 173 -17.38 -0.03 -11.51
N LEU A 174 -16.93 -1.27 -11.75
CA LEU A 174 -17.48 -2.14 -12.79
C LEU A 174 -18.54 -3.10 -12.27
N GLY A 175 -18.67 -3.20 -10.94
CA GLY A 175 -19.53 -4.17 -10.25
C GLY A 175 -18.86 -5.53 -10.05
N LYS A 176 -19.41 -6.34 -9.12
CA LYS A 176 -18.86 -7.67 -8.75
C LYS A 176 -18.62 -8.61 -9.93
N LYS A 177 -19.50 -8.58 -10.94
CA LYS A 177 -19.41 -9.38 -12.18
C LYS A 177 -18.79 -8.60 -13.35
N GLY A 178 -18.41 -7.35 -13.14
CA GLY A 178 -17.77 -6.50 -14.12
C GLY A 178 -16.46 -7.07 -14.61
N LYS A 179 -16.13 -6.77 -15.86
CA LYS A 179 -14.86 -7.11 -16.50
C LYS A 179 -14.27 -5.83 -17.07
N TYR A 180 -12.95 -5.69 -17.01
CA TYR A 180 -12.26 -4.61 -17.70
C TYR A 180 -12.39 -4.74 -19.22
N ARG A 181 -12.30 -3.62 -19.94
CA ARG A 181 -12.08 -3.57 -21.39
C ARG A 181 -10.83 -4.33 -21.80
N GLN A 182 -10.76 -4.68 -23.08
CA GLN A 182 -9.49 -5.09 -23.67
C GLN A 182 -8.59 -3.88 -23.90
N GLY A 183 -7.27 -4.11 -23.95
CA GLY A 183 -6.28 -3.07 -24.25
C GLY A 183 -6.06 -2.06 -23.13
N THR A 184 -6.23 -2.47 -21.87
CA THR A 184 -5.66 -1.75 -20.72
C THR A 184 -4.15 -1.97 -20.66
N LEU A 185 -3.42 -0.98 -20.14
CA LEU A 185 -2.01 -1.14 -19.80
C LEU A 185 -1.92 -1.56 -18.33
N ASP A 186 -1.67 -2.84 -18.07
CA ASP A 186 -1.73 -3.42 -16.72
C ASP A 186 -0.38 -3.36 -16.01
N MET A 187 -0.25 -2.40 -15.10
CA MET A 187 0.97 -2.10 -14.36
C MET A 187 1.21 -3.05 -13.19
N HIS A 188 2.49 -3.36 -12.93
CA HIS A 188 2.90 -4.22 -11.82
C HIS A 188 2.62 -3.53 -10.48
N GLY A 189 3.17 -2.34 -10.27
CA GLY A 189 3.11 -1.58 -9.02
C GLY A 189 2.14 -0.39 -9.04
N SER A 190 1.87 0.15 -7.85
CA SER A 190 1.12 1.40 -7.66
C SER A 190 1.85 2.62 -8.23
N LYS A 191 3.19 2.61 -8.13
CA LYS A 191 4.07 3.66 -8.67
C LYS A 191 4.11 3.65 -10.20
N ASP A 192 4.15 2.48 -10.81
CA ASP A 192 4.17 2.33 -12.27
C ASP A 192 2.95 2.99 -12.95
N VAL A 193 1.77 2.95 -12.30
CA VAL A 193 0.58 3.67 -12.78
C VAL A 193 0.82 5.18 -12.79
N VAL A 194 1.34 5.71 -11.69
CA VAL A 194 1.64 7.13 -11.53
C VAL A 194 2.66 7.59 -12.57
N ASP A 195 3.78 6.89 -12.65
CA ASP A 195 4.88 7.22 -13.56
C ASP A 195 4.42 7.20 -15.04
N LEU A 196 3.51 6.29 -15.42
CA LEU A 196 2.97 6.22 -16.77
C LEU A 196 1.98 7.36 -17.06
N VAL A 197 1.09 7.67 -16.11
CA VAL A 197 0.10 8.75 -16.25
C VAL A 197 0.78 10.11 -16.35
N GLU A 198 1.79 10.36 -15.52
CA GLU A 198 2.59 11.60 -15.55
C GLU A 198 3.25 11.86 -16.92
N LYS A 199 3.64 10.81 -17.64
CA LYS A 199 4.37 10.91 -18.91
C LYS A 199 3.48 10.82 -20.14
N THR A 200 2.18 10.58 -19.96
CA THR A 200 1.26 10.27 -21.05
C THR A 200 0.05 11.20 -20.99
N PRO A 201 0.00 12.28 -21.80
CA PRO A 201 -1.11 13.23 -21.78
C PRO A 201 -2.50 12.61 -21.92
N CYS A 202 -2.62 11.55 -22.72
CA CYS A 202 -3.89 10.85 -22.94
C CYS A 202 -4.29 9.87 -21.82
N ALA A 203 -3.45 9.67 -20.79
CA ALA A 203 -3.64 8.60 -19.85
C ALA A 203 -4.61 8.94 -18.71
N ILE A 204 -5.35 7.91 -18.32
CA ILE A 204 -6.10 7.83 -17.07
C ILE A 204 -5.66 6.54 -16.36
N GLY A 205 -5.45 6.63 -15.06
CA GLY A 205 -5.10 5.50 -14.20
C GLY A 205 -5.69 5.64 -12.80
N TYR A 206 -5.53 4.62 -11.97
CA TYR A 206 -5.95 4.66 -10.57
C TYR A 206 -4.89 4.06 -9.66
N SER A 207 -4.67 4.68 -8.51
CA SER A 207 -3.75 4.20 -7.47
C SER A 207 -4.07 4.86 -6.13
N GLY A 208 -3.47 4.38 -5.03
CA GLY A 208 -3.74 4.96 -3.70
C GLY A 208 -3.33 6.44 -3.65
N LEU A 209 -4.08 7.27 -2.93
CA LEU A 209 -3.85 8.72 -2.87
C LEU A 209 -2.42 9.07 -2.40
N ALA A 210 -1.84 8.24 -1.53
CA ALA A 210 -0.46 8.36 -1.06
C ALA A 210 0.61 8.34 -2.17
N TYR A 211 0.26 7.90 -3.39
CA TYR A 211 1.15 7.93 -4.55
C TYR A 211 1.00 9.18 -5.41
N ALA A 212 0.08 10.10 -5.07
CA ALA A 212 -0.09 11.35 -5.82
C ALA A 212 1.19 12.19 -5.79
N THR A 213 1.43 12.92 -6.88
CA THR A 213 2.55 13.84 -7.06
C THR A 213 2.04 15.15 -7.66
N ASP A 214 2.87 16.17 -7.68
CA ASP A 214 2.56 17.46 -8.31
C ASP A 214 2.58 17.42 -9.86
N HIS A 215 2.95 16.27 -10.45
CA HIS A 215 3.03 16.08 -11.91
C HIS A 215 1.80 15.42 -12.51
N LEU A 216 0.84 15.01 -11.67
CA LEU A 216 -0.46 14.49 -12.09
C LEU A 216 -1.58 15.34 -11.51
N LYS A 217 -2.79 15.10 -12.02
CA LYS A 217 -4.00 15.67 -11.46
C LYS A 217 -4.87 14.55 -10.91
N THR A 218 -5.38 14.75 -9.70
CA THR A 218 -6.37 13.89 -9.08
C THR A 218 -7.75 14.49 -9.27
N ILE A 219 -8.71 13.70 -9.74
CA ILE A 219 -10.09 14.17 -9.97
C ILE A 219 -11.01 13.83 -8.81
N CYS A 220 -12.02 14.68 -8.57
CA CYS A 220 -13.10 14.34 -7.64
C CYS A 220 -14.06 13.32 -8.29
N ILE A 221 -14.67 12.46 -7.48
CA ILE A 221 -15.56 11.40 -7.96
C ILE A 221 -16.97 11.60 -7.43
N ALA A 222 -17.96 11.54 -8.31
CA ALA A 222 -19.38 11.56 -7.96
C ALA A 222 -19.98 10.15 -8.00
N THR A 223 -20.87 9.83 -7.07
CA THR A 223 -21.77 8.67 -7.19
C THR A 223 -22.88 8.97 -8.20
N ASP A 224 -23.46 7.92 -8.78
CA ASP A 224 -24.55 8.08 -9.75
C ASP A 224 -25.76 8.76 -9.09
N GLY A 225 -26.23 9.87 -9.69
CA GLY A 225 -27.34 10.66 -9.18
C GLY A 225 -26.99 11.66 -8.06
N ALA A 226 -25.71 11.84 -7.71
CA ALA A 226 -25.29 12.89 -6.78
C ALA A 226 -25.10 14.24 -7.48
N ASP A 227 -25.47 15.32 -6.78
CA ASP A 227 -25.33 16.70 -7.26
C ASP A 227 -23.87 17.20 -7.22
N ALA A 228 -23.03 16.57 -6.39
CA ALA A 228 -21.64 16.97 -6.20
C ALA A 228 -20.68 15.77 -6.22
N CYS A 229 -19.47 16.01 -6.72
CA CYS A 229 -18.35 15.09 -6.58
C CYS A 229 -17.64 15.28 -5.23
N VAL A 230 -16.93 14.24 -4.77
CA VAL A 230 -16.10 14.30 -3.57
C VAL A 230 -14.63 14.20 -3.97
N THR A 231 -13.82 15.14 -3.48
CA THR A 231 -12.37 15.13 -3.69
C THR A 231 -11.71 14.07 -2.81
N PRO A 232 -10.77 13.26 -3.33
CA PRO A 232 -10.02 12.32 -2.49
C PRO A 232 -9.08 13.08 -1.55
N SER A 233 -9.13 12.73 -0.28
CA SER A 233 -8.26 13.26 0.77
C SER A 233 -8.16 12.27 1.92
N VAL A 234 -7.24 12.52 2.85
CA VAL A 234 -7.18 11.79 4.12
C VAL A 234 -8.52 11.90 4.87
N ALA A 235 -9.12 13.09 4.91
CA ALA A 235 -10.40 13.30 5.61
C ALA A 235 -11.53 12.49 4.98
N THR A 236 -11.69 12.58 3.66
CA THR A 236 -12.76 11.90 2.91
C THR A 236 -12.56 10.38 2.79
N ALA A 237 -11.32 9.90 2.96
CA ALA A 237 -11.04 8.48 3.17
C ALA A 237 -11.40 8.01 4.58
N SER A 238 -11.10 8.83 5.60
CA SER A 238 -11.33 8.50 7.01
C SER A 238 -12.82 8.43 7.35
N ASP A 239 -13.62 9.39 6.89
CA ASP A 239 -15.08 9.42 7.10
C ASP A 239 -15.87 8.58 6.09
N ARG A 240 -15.17 8.06 5.07
CA ARG A 240 -15.69 7.23 3.97
C ARG A 240 -16.70 7.95 3.07
N SER A 241 -16.69 9.27 3.05
CA SER A 241 -17.50 10.07 2.12
C SER A 241 -16.99 9.98 0.68
N TYR A 242 -15.71 9.70 0.45
CA TYR A 242 -15.18 9.52 -0.90
C TYR A 242 -15.65 8.18 -1.52
N PRO A 243 -16.27 8.16 -2.71
CA PRO A 243 -16.99 6.99 -3.22
C PRO A 243 -16.17 5.70 -3.39
N ILE A 244 -14.86 5.83 -3.58
CA ILE A 244 -13.95 4.70 -3.77
C ILE A 244 -12.88 4.65 -2.65
N ALA A 245 -13.25 5.12 -1.45
CA ALA A 245 -12.46 4.91 -0.24
C ALA A 245 -12.55 3.46 0.25
N ARG A 246 -11.43 2.92 0.76
CA ARG A 246 -11.34 1.52 1.21
C ARG A 246 -10.51 1.36 2.47
N PRO A 247 -10.83 0.33 3.28
CA PRO A 247 -9.91 -0.13 4.32
C PRO A 247 -8.65 -0.75 3.71
N LEU A 248 -7.54 -0.58 4.43
CA LEU A 248 -6.28 -1.26 4.20
C LEU A 248 -6.04 -2.27 5.33
N PHE A 249 -5.55 -3.44 4.94
CA PHE A 249 -5.48 -4.60 5.81
C PHE A 249 -4.04 -5.11 5.93
N MET A 250 -3.73 -5.61 7.12
CA MET A 250 -2.67 -6.57 7.36
C MET A 250 -3.32 -7.85 7.88
N TYR A 251 -2.93 -8.99 7.31
CA TYR A 251 -3.37 -10.30 7.77
C TYR A 251 -2.22 -11.03 8.45
N THR A 252 -2.49 -11.65 9.59
CA THR A 252 -1.58 -12.58 10.28
C THR A 252 -2.16 -13.99 10.25
N ASN A 253 -1.32 -15.01 10.44
CA ASN A 253 -1.82 -16.36 10.69
C ASN A 253 -2.12 -16.54 12.18
N GLY A 254 -3.40 -16.61 12.53
CA GLY A 254 -3.86 -16.59 13.92
C GLY A 254 -3.74 -15.22 14.57
N GLU A 255 -4.18 -15.14 15.82
CA GLU A 255 -3.97 -13.94 16.64
C GLU A 255 -2.46 -13.75 16.86
N PRO A 256 -1.91 -12.56 16.54
CA PRO A 256 -0.48 -12.35 16.60
C PRO A 256 0.04 -12.52 18.03
N GLN A 257 1.21 -13.15 18.16
CA GLN A 257 1.91 -13.38 19.42
C GLN A 257 3.34 -12.83 19.35
N GLY A 258 4.00 -12.68 20.51
CA GLY A 258 5.40 -12.25 20.60
C GLY A 258 5.70 -10.96 19.82
N GLU A 259 6.80 -10.94 19.08
CA GLU A 259 7.25 -9.76 18.34
C GLU A 259 6.29 -9.32 17.21
N ILE A 260 5.55 -10.26 16.61
CA ILE A 260 4.52 -9.92 15.61
C ILE A 260 3.40 -9.12 16.29
N LYS A 261 2.98 -9.53 17.50
CA LYS A 261 1.98 -8.80 18.27
C LYS A 261 2.45 -7.40 18.63
N ASN A 262 3.67 -7.31 19.18
CA ASN A 262 4.27 -6.03 19.56
C ASN A 262 4.34 -5.06 18.38
N TYR A 263 4.76 -5.57 17.21
CA TYR A 263 4.82 -4.78 15.98
C TYR A 263 3.43 -4.33 15.49
N MET A 264 2.44 -5.23 15.47
CA MET A 264 1.07 -4.92 15.08
C MET A 264 0.38 -3.92 16.03
N ASP A 265 0.63 -4.03 17.33
CA ASP A 265 0.12 -3.10 18.34
C ASP A 265 0.79 -1.73 18.19
N TRP A 266 2.09 -1.69 17.94
CA TRP A 266 2.82 -0.46 17.66
C TRP A 266 2.33 0.23 16.37
N ILE A 267 2.06 -0.51 15.29
CA ILE A 267 1.45 0.05 14.07
C ILE A 267 0.13 0.76 14.37
N LYS A 268 -0.66 0.24 15.33
CA LYS A 268 -1.95 0.83 15.75
C LYS A 268 -1.82 1.92 16.82
N SER A 269 -0.64 2.09 17.41
CA SER A 269 -0.32 3.18 18.35
C SER A 269 -0.26 4.54 17.63
N ASP A 270 -0.16 5.64 18.40
CA ASP A 270 -0.07 6.98 17.81
C ASP A 270 1.17 7.12 16.91
N ALA A 271 2.31 6.59 17.33
CA ALA A 271 3.54 6.62 16.53
C ALA A 271 3.35 5.96 15.14
N GLY A 272 2.84 4.72 15.13
CA GLY A 272 2.59 3.98 13.89
C GLY A 272 1.56 4.66 12.99
N GLN A 273 0.46 5.12 13.57
CA GLN A 273 -0.61 5.79 12.83
C GLN A 273 -0.20 7.19 12.33
N CYS A 274 0.69 7.89 13.03
CA CYS A 274 1.26 9.16 12.58
C CYS A 274 2.22 8.97 11.39
N ILE A 275 2.98 7.88 11.35
CA ILE A 275 3.76 7.53 10.15
C ILE A 275 2.82 7.30 8.96
N LEU A 276 1.73 6.58 9.17
CA LEU A 276 0.72 6.33 8.14
C LEU A 276 0.10 7.63 7.62
N LEU A 277 -0.26 8.55 8.51
CA LEU A 277 -0.76 9.87 8.14
C LEU A 277 0.28 10.67 7.35
N LYS A 278 1.53 10.72 7.81
CA LYS A 278 2.66 11.39 7.13
C LYS A 278 2.94 10.81 5.73
N LYS A 279 2.62 9.53 5.50
CA LYS A 279 2.69 8.88 4.19
C LYS A 279 1.44 9.10 3.32
N GLY A 280 0.46 9.88 3.76
CA GLY A 280 -0.70 10.29 2.95
C GLY A 280 -1.91 9.35 3.02
N TYR A 281 -1.96 8.47 4.01
CA TYR A 281 -3.10 7.57 4.24
C TYR A 281 -3.97 8.08 5.39
N ALA A 282 -5.21 7.60 5.45
CA ALA A 282 -6.12 7.89 6.56
C ALA A 282 -5.90 6.92 7.73
N PRO A 283 -5.62 7.41 8.95
CA PRO A 283 -5.50 6.59 10.15
C PRO A 283 -6.73 5.72 10.43
N ALA A 284 -6.52 4.56 11.04
CA ALA A 284 -7.59 3.66 11.47
C ALA A 284 -8.46 4.24 12.59
N ARG A 285 -7.95 5.27 13.28
CA ARG A 285 -8.59 6.00 14.37
C ARG A 285 -8.07 7.43 14.41
N ALA A 286 -8.75 8.33 15.12
CA ALA A 286 -8.22 9.66 15.37
C ALA A 286 -6.85 9.59 16.07
N VAL A 287 -5.92 10.44 15.64
CA VAL A 287 -4.55 10.54 16.16
C VAL A 287 -4.14 12.00 16.32
N LYS A 288 -3.28 12.24 17.29
CA LYS A 288 -2.55 13.51 17.42
C LYS A 288 -1.09 13.20 17.11
N CYS A 289 -0.57 13.88 16.09
CA CYS A 289 0.82 13.76 15.71
C CYS A 289 1.55 15.02 16.13
N ASP A 290 2.60 14.84 16.91
CA ASP A 290 3.54 15.89 17.25
C ASP A 290 4.41 16.27 16.03
#